data_AF-A0A7Y2B038-F1
#
_entry.id   AF-A0A7Y2B038-F1
#
_cell.length_a   1.000
_cell.length_b   1.000
_cell.length_c   1.000
_cell.angle_alpha   90.00
_cell.angle_beta   90.00
_cell.angle_gamma   90.00
#
_symmetry.space_group_name_H-M   'P 1'
#
loop_
_entity.id
_entity.type
_entity.pdbx_description
1 polymer ?
#
loop_
_entity_poly.entity_id
_entity_poly.type
_entity_poly.pdbx_seq_one_letter_code
_entity_poly.pdbx_strand_id
1 'polypeptide(L)'
;MKQLALILMLLASSLSALSQQPPAHEIRLIDATVELMRDQQANAIDRYLDKVLSPAARQPREEMVDALNAARHAIGTGEFGLTVEKTPLGVALIFARDERETQLDMALDTTGLLKLSLADSQGGMEAAVRRHVRALEGSHLMPDALDVFEREHFSEQYLSETTREERRSLIDRLREIAASAGGAMIVQAGNEYQLTLQTREKEFLVAFSLEPEAPFAISALSITGTQAETMSLSWETLPQSFDQLAEEGFTGVVRVLREGQVVLDKAYGMANPAQGFPMKTDTIFGIGSTPIDFTVAGIFHLVETGRLALDDSIAMHLPGVPQDKAAMTLRHILNGQSGLPDFHDVPTDWEADLAWIDRSEALRRILSQPLMFVPGQGRAHSHSAYGLAAAVIEMVSGMDYFEFMSEQFFRPAGMNRTGMYGEHGGYALSEFAVGNSELGVGLPNIPPNWGPTSWLVMGSGGMWSTVDDLRKFYDYVGNGGGLSGQFADHFSGARLVVGGSQRGFHIVEVQRDPGTWAMFIINQDGRGPRVRMLTRALEELVEGTGS
;
A
#
# COMPACT_ATOMS: atom_id res chain seq x y z
N MET A 1 5.29 -9.41 35.29
CA MET A 1 5.20 -7.96 35.01
C MET A 1 6.50 -7.31 34.50
N LYS A 2 7.68 -7.95 34.55
CA LYS A 2 8.90 -7.44 33.89
C LYS A 2 9.26 -8.09 32.54
N GLN A 3 8.53 -9.12 32.11
CA GLN A 3 8.69 -9.73 30.77
C GLN A 3 7.66 -9.26 29.73
N LEU A 4 6.67 -8.45 30.13
CA LEU A 4 5.67 -7.88 29.19
C LEU A 4 6.12 -6.53 28.58
N ALA A 5 7.14 -5.90 29.17
CA ALA A 5 7.65 -4.60 28.73
C ALA A 5 8.72 -4.71 27.61
N LEU A 6 9.30 -5.89 27.39
CA LEU A 6 10.32 -6.11 26.37
C LEU A 6 9.73 -6.46 24.98
N ILE A 7 8.46 -6.91 24.94
CA ILE A 7 7.74 -7.25 23.70
C ILE A 7 7.09 -5.99 23.07
N LEU A 8 6.94 -4.90 23.82
CA LEU A 8 6.24 -3.68 23.39
C LEU A 8 7.15 -2.58 22.81
N MET A 9 8.48 -2.76 22.75
CA MET A 9 9.41 -1.75 22.21
C MET A 9 9.98 -2.08 20.82
N LEU A 10 9.68 -3.25 20.23
CA LEU A 10 10.34 -3.73 19.00
C LEU A 10 9.49 -3.68 17.71
N LEU A 11 8.37 -2.95 17.67
CA LEU A 11 7.47 -2.92 16.51
C LEU A 11 7.00 -1.51 16.10
N ALA A 12 7.89 -0.53 16.16
CA ALA A 12 7.64 0.77 15.54
C ALA A 12 8.45 0.91 14.25
N SER A 13 7.73 1.05 13.13
CA SER A 13 8.17 1.46 11.79
C SER A 13 8.86 0.45 10.88
N SER A 14 8.12 -0.58 10.46
CA SER A 14 8.05 -0.97 9.04
C SER A 14 6.59 -0.76 8.62
N LEU A 15 6.35 0.35 7.92
CA LEU A 15 5.02 0.95 7.79
C LEU A 15 4.05 0.11 6.92
N SER A 16 2.80 0.07 7.40
CA SER A 16 1.53 -0.28 6.76
C SER A 16 1.11 -1.75 6.51
N ALA A 17 1.74 -2.77 7.10
CA ALA A 17 1.22 -4.17 6.99
C ALA A 17 0.97 -4.91 8.32
N LEU A 18 1.32 -4.36 9.49
CA LEU A 18 1.21 -5.09 10.77
C LEU A 18 0.69 -4.16 11.89
N SER A 19 -0.64 -3.98 11.98
CA SER A 19 -1.26 -3.24 13.10
C SER A 19 -2.48 -3.92 13.72
N GLN A 20 -2.73 -5.20 13.45
CA GLN A 20 -3.69 -5.97 14.25
C GLN A 20 -2.91 -6.92 15.17
N GLN A 21 -3.18 -6.87 16.48
CA GLN A 21 -2.82 -8.00 17.34
C GLN A 21 -3.31 -9.29 16.67
N PRO A 22 -2.51 -10.36 16.64
CA PRO A 22 -2.95 -11.62 16.06
C PRO A 22 -4.31 -11.99 16.69
N PRO A 23 -5.33 -12.36 15.91
CA PRO A 23 -6.59 -12.87 16.43
C PRO A 23 -6.39 -13.86 17.59
N ALA A 24 -7.31 -13.88 18.56
CA ALA A 24 -7.14 -14.69 19.78
C ALA A 24 -6.90 -16.20 19.50
N HIS A 25 -7.36 -16.71 18.35
CA HIS A 25 -7.08 -18.08 17.93
C HIS A 25 -5.62 -18.26 17.45
N GLU A 26 -5.05 -17.27 16.76
CA GLU A 26 -3.63 -17.23 16.39
C GLU A 26 -2.76 -17.12 17.65
N ILE A 27 -3.09 -16.25 18.60
CA ILE A 27 -2.35 -16.14 19.88
C ILE A 27 -2.35 -17.49 20.62
N ARG A 28 -3.53 -18.11 20.77
CA ARG A 28 -3.63 -19.44 21.42
C ARG A 28 -2.79 -20.51 20.71
N LEU A 29 -2.73 -20.44 19.38
CA LEU A 29 -1.92 -21.36 18.61
C LEU A 29 -0.44 -21.08 18.79
N ILE A 30 0.01 -19.82 18.68
CA ILE A 30 1.39 -19.40 18.91
C ILE A 30 1.86 -19.87 20.29
N ASP A 31 1.05 -19.62 21.33
CA ASP A 31 1.33 -20.06 22.70
C ASP A 31 1.44 -21.59 22.79
N ALA A 32 0.49 -22.32 22.20
CA ALA A 32 0.51 -23.78 22.18
C ALA A 32 1.71 -24.35 21.41
N THR A 33 2.15 -23.70 20.32
CA THR A 33 3.32 -24.11 19.54
C THR A 33 4.59 -23.84 20.32
N VAL A 34 4.70 -22.70 21.01
CA VAL A 34 5.85 -22.37 21.88
C VAL A 34 5.93 -23.33 23.08
N GLU A 35 4.80 -23.68 23.69
CA GLU A 35 4.73 -24.74 24.71
C GLU A 35 5.19 -26.08 24.15
N LEU A 36 4.73 -26.45 22.95
CA LEU A 36 5.16 -27.68 22.28
C LEU A 36 6.67 -27.71 22.03
N MET A 37 7.28 -26.61 21.58
CA MET A 37 8.73 -26.56 21.35
C MET A 37 9.54 -26.77 22.64
N ARG A 38 8.93 -26.51 23.81
CA ARG A 38 9.55 -26.72 25.13
C ARG A 38 9.24 -28.09 25.74
N ASP A 39 8.15 -28.76 25.35
CA ASP A 39 7.74 -30.07 25.88
C ASP A 39 8.46 -31.23 25.20
N GLN A 40 9.37 -31.89 25.92
CA GLN A 40 10.17 -33.00 25.40
C GLN A 40 9.51 -34.40 25.51
N GLN A 41 8.25 -34.49 25.93
CA GLN A 41 7.54 -35.77 26.01
C GLN A 41 7.24 -36.37 24.62
N ALA A 42 7.30 -37.70 24.53
CA ALA A 42 7.12 -38.45 23.28
C ALA A 42 5.74 -38.26 22.62
N ASN A 43 4.70 -37.98 23.40
CA ASN A 43 3.33 -37.76 22.92
C ASN A 43 2.92 -36.28 22.86
N ALA A 44 3.87 -35.34 23.04
CA ALA A 44 3.56 -33.91 23.08
C ALA A 44 3.00 -33.39 21.74
N ILE A 45 3.55 -33.86 20.61
CA ILE A 45 3.10 -33.49 19.26
C ILE A 45 1.67 -33.98 19.00
N ASP A 46 1.38 -35.24 19.35
CA ASP A 46 0.03 -35.79 19.18
C ASP A 46 -1.01 -35.00 19.98
N ARG A 47 -0.72 -34.70 21.25
CA ARG A 47 -1.61 -33.88 22.10
C ARG A 47 -1.78 -32.46 21.56
N TYR A 48 -0.71 -31.89 21.01
CA TYR A 48 -0.77 -30.56 20.38
C TYR A 48 -1.69 -30.60 19.17
N LEU A 49 -1.48 -31.51 18.22
CA LEU A 49 -2.29 -31.62 17.00
C LEU A 49 -3.76 -31.91 17.32
N ASP A 50 -4.05 -32.79 18.28
CA ASP A 50 -5.44 -33.08 18.70
C ASP A 50 -6.15 -31.84 19.29
N LYS A 51 -5.39 -30.88 19.84
CA LYS A 51 -5.90 -29.64 20.43
C LYS A 51 -6.07 -28.52 19.41
N VAL A 52 -5.20 -28.46 18.39
CA VAL A 52 -5.10 -27.28 17.51
C VAL A 52 -5.56 -27.51 16.08
N LEU A 53 -5.77 -28.75 15.64
CA LEU A 53 -6.15 -29.03 14.26
C LEU A 53 -7.56 -28.51 13.95
N SER A 54 -7.67 -27.79 12.83
CA SER A 54 -8.96 -27.41 12.26
C SER A 54 -9.69 -28.67 11.74
N PRO A 55 -11.02 -28.78 11.92
CA PRO A 55 -11.83 -29.80 11.23
C PRO A 55 -11.73 -29.73 9.70
N ALA A 56 -11.33 -28.59 9.14
CA ALA A 56 -11.12 -28.38 7.72
C ALA A 56 -9.68 -28.70 7.26
N ALA A 57 -8.79 -29.11 8.17
CA ALA A 57 -7.43 -29.53 7.82
C ALA A 57 -7.47 -30.74 6.89
N ARG A 58 -6.86 -30.60 5.71
CA ARG A 58 -6.75 -31.68 4.70
C ARG A 58 -5.33 -32.20 4.55
N GLN A 59 -4.36 -31.62 5.26
CA GLN A 59 -2.98 -32.10 5.27
C GLN A 59 -2.91 -33.44 6.03
N PRO A 60 -2.18 -34.45 5.53
CA PRO A 60 -1.94 -35.68 6.26
C PRO A 60 -1.28 -35.41 7.62
N ARG A 61 -1.85 -35.98 8.69
CA ARG A 61 -1.35 -35.79 10.08
C ARG A 61 0.12 -36.18 10.24
N GLU A 62 0.57 -37.21 9.50
CA GLU A 62 1.96 -37.67 9.49
C GLU A 62 2.92 -36.57 9.00
N GLU A 63 2.58 -35.83 7.95
CA GLU A 63 3.41 -34.71 7.45
C GLU A 63 3.54 -33.58 8.48
N MET A 64 2.47 -33.31 9.22
CA MET A 64 2.45 -32.30 10.28
C MET A 64 3.32 -32.73 11.47
N VAL A 65 3.29 -34.02 11.81
CA VAL A 65 4.16 -34.61 12.83
C VAL A 65 5.63 -34.51 12.40
N ASP A 66 5.94 -34.82 11.14
CA ASP A 66 7.31 -34.76 10.62
C ASP A 66 7.89 -33.34 10.65
N ALA A 67 7.11 -32.35 10.21
CA ALA A 67 7.55 -30.95 10.23
C ALA A 67 7.74 -30.41 11.66
N LEU A 68 6.90 -30.80 12.62
CA LEU A 68 7.07 -30.42 14.04
C LEU A 68 8.27 -31.12 14.69
N ASN A 69 8.53 -32.40 14.35
CA ASN A 69 9.72 -33.11 14.80
C ASN A 69 11.00 -32.47 14.23
N ALA A 70 10.98 -32.11 12.95
CA ALA A 70 12.09 -31.44 12.29
C ALA A 70 12.34 -30.05 12.90
N ALA A 71 11.29 -29.27 13.19
CA ALA A 71 11.41 -27.98 13.89
C ALA A 71 12.01 -28.14 15.29
N ARG A 72 11.51 -29.08 16.10
CA ARG A 72 12.06 -29.36 17.44
C ARG A 72 13.52 -29.81 17.39
N HIS A 73 13.89 -30.58 16.38
CA HIS A 73 15.27 -30.99 16.17
C HIS A 73 16.16 -29.80 15.81
N ALA A 74 15.70 -28.91 14.92
CA ALA A 74 16.43 -27.72 14.48
C ALA A 74 16.61 -26.68 15.61
N ILE A 75 15.57 -26.44 16.43
CA ILE A 75 15.60 -25.49 17.56
C ILE A 75 16.41 -26.03 18.74
N GLY A 76 16.42 -27.36 18.93
CA GLY A 76 17.11 -28.02 20.04
C GLY A 76 16.48 -27.78 21.41
N THR A 77 17.20 -28.10 22.49
CA THR A 77 16.71 -27.97 23.89
C THR A 77 17.31 -26.74 24.58
N GLY A 78 16.50 -25.79 25.06
CA GLY A 78 16.99 -24.53 25.67
C GLY A 78 16.11 -23.31 25.39
N GLU A 79 16.57 -22.11 25.75
CA GLU A 79 15.91 -20.85 25.41
C GLU A 79 16.13 -20.50 23.92
N PHE A 80 15.13 -19.88 23.30
CA PHE A 80 15.13 -19.45 21.90
C PHE A 80 14.40 -18.09 21.79
N GLY A 81 14.84 -17.27 20.84
CA GLY A 81 14.11 -16.09 20.38
C GLY A 81 12.92 -16.50 19.50
N LEU A 82 11.89 -15.67 19.47
CA LEU A 82 10.70 -15.90 18.64
C LEU A 82 10.28 -14.59 17.96
N THR A 83 10.22 -14.62 16.64
CA THR A 83 9.57 -13.60 15.82
C THR A 83 8.31 -14.20 15.21
N VAL A 84 7.23 -13.43 15.19
CA VAL A 84 5.96 -13.83 14.58
C VAL A 84 5.71 -12.91 13.40
N GLU A 85 5.65 -13.48 12.19
CA GLU A 85 5.30 -12.75 10.98
C GLU A 85 3.92 -13.16 10.48
N LYS A 86 3.19 -12.21 9.89
CA LYS A 86 1.87 -12.50 9.31
C LYS A 86 2.05 -12.93 7.86
N THR A 87 1.38 -14.02 7.49
CA THR A 87 1.39 -14.53 6.11
C THR A 87 -0.01 -14.45 5.52
N PRO A 88 -0.15 -14.53 4.18
CA PRO A 88 -1.47 -14.52 3.53
C PRO A 88 -2.41 -15.65 4.00
N LEU A 89 -1.88 -16.72 4.59
CA LEU A 89 -2.66 -17.89 5.00
C LEU A 89 -2.65 -18.13 6.51
N GLY A 90 -1.96 -17.29 7.31
CA GLY A 90 -1.87 -17.46 8.76
C GLY A 90 -0.66 -16.73 9.34
N VAL A 91 0.21 -17.44 10.05
CA VAL A 91 1.39 -16.85 10.73
C VAL A 91 2.64 -17.70 10.51
N ALA A 92 3.79 -17.05 10.44
CA ALA A 92 5.10 -17.69 10.44
C ALA A 92 5.76 -17.50 11.82
N LEU A 93 6.20 -18.59 12.44
CA LEU A 93 6.97 -18.56 13.68
C LEU A 93 8.44 -18.76 13.36
N ILE A 94 9.23 -17.72 13.57
CA ILE A 94 10.68 -17.76 13.33
C ILE A 94 11.36 -17.93 14.69
N PHE A 95 11.84 -19.14 14.94
CA PHE A 95 12.58 -19.48 16.15
C PHE A 95 14.06 -19.22 15.92
N ALA A 96 14.66 -18.34 16.71
CA ALA A 96 16.06 -17.95 16.58
C ALA A 96 16.89 -18.49 17.75
N ARG A 97 17.96 -19.25 17.46
CA ARG A 97 18.90 -19.72 18.47
C ARG A 97 20.27 -19.99 17.88
N ASP A 98 21.32 -19.52 18.57
CA ASP A 98 22.73 -19.78 18.20
C ASP A 98 22.97 -19.54 16.70
N GLU A 99 22.45 -18.42 16.19
CA GLU A 99 22.50 -17.95 14.78
C GLU A 99 21.69 -18.75 13.75
N ARG A 100 20.90 -19.73 14.19
CA ARG A 100 19.96 -20.46 13.34
C ARG A 100 18.56 -19.93 13.51
N GLU A 101 17.90 -19.67 12.39
CA GLU A 101 16.47 -19.40 12.34
C GLU A 101 15.75 -20.62 11.81
N THR A 102 14.67 -21.01 12.47
CA THR A 102 13.79 -22.07 12.01
C THR A 102 12.41 -21.46 11.84
N GLN A 103 11.96 -21.34 10.59
CA GLN A 103 10.65 -20.78 10.29
C GLN A 103 9.62 -21.89 10.17
N LEU A 104 8.58 -21.79 10.99
CA LEU A 104 7.40 -22.65 10.92
C LEU A 104 6.24 -21.83 10.36
N ASP A 105 5.92 -22.05 9.10
CA ASP A 105 4.75 -21.46 8.46
C ASP A 105 3.51 -22.23 8.87
N MET A 106 2.54 -21.52 9.43
CA MET A 106 1.28 -22.08 9.89
C MET A 106 0.14 -21.43 9.11
N ALA A 107 -0.53 -22.21 8.28
CA ALA A 107 -1.76 -21.80 7.62
C ALA A 107 -2.96 -22.14 8.52
N LEU A 108 -3.81 -21.15 8.78
CA LEU A 108 -4.82 -21.17 9.83
C LEU A 108 -6.19 -20.81 9.29
N ASP A 109 -7.22 -21.33 9.95
CA ASP A 109 -8.55 -20.74 9.91
C ASP A 109 -9.00 -20.35 11.33
N THR A 110 -10.22 -19.84 11.45
CA THR A 110 -10.80 -19.44 12.74
C THR A 110 -10.97 -20.57 13.76
N THR A 111 -10.88 -21.83 13.31
CA THR A 111 -11.09 -23.05 14.13
C THR A 111 -9.79 -23.75 14.49
N GLY A 112 -8.68 -23.50 13.78
CA GLY A 112 -7.37 -24.04 14.11
C GLY A 112 -6.37 -24.08 12.96
N LEU A 113 -5.37 -24.91 13.12
CA LEU A 113 -4.29 -25.17 12.18
C LEU A 113 -4.81 -26.00 10.99
N LEU A 114 -4.70 -25.45 9.77
CA LEU A 114 -5.08 -26.10 8.51
C LEU A 114 -3.90 -26.88 7.90
N LYS A 115 -2.72 -26.27 7.92
CA LYS A 115 -1.49 -26.79 7.34
C LYS A 115 -0.30 -26.19 8.09
N LEU A 116 0.77 -26.97 8.24
CA LEU A 116 2.05 -26.46 8.70
C LEU A 116 3.18 -26.89 7.77
N SER A 117 4.14 -26.01 7.55
CA SER A 117 5.35 -26.30 6.80
C SER A 117 6.56 -25.72 7.49
N LEU A 118 7.65 -26.48 7.48
CA LEU A 118 8.94 -26.01 7.94
C LEU A 118 9.65 -25.37 6.75
N ALA A 119 9.84 -24.06 6.82
CA ALA A 119 10.79 -23.36 5.97
C ALA A 119 12.14 -23.40 6.69
N ASP A 120 13.07 -24.18 6.14
CA ASP A 120 14.45 -24.16 6.64
C ASP A 120 15.10 -22.88 6.10
N SER A 121 14.96 -21.79 6.85
CA SER A 121 15.88 -20.66 6.70
C SER A 121 17.19 -21.09 7.34
N GLN A 122 18.01 -21.86 6.61
CA GLN A 122 19.43 -21.83 6.95
C GLN A 122 19.82 -20.36 7.01
N GLY A 123 20.31 -19.93 8.18
CA GLY A 123 20.74 -18.57 8.49
C GLY A 123 21.65 -18.10 7.36
N GLY A 124 21.02 -17.43 6.40
CA GLY A 124 21.55 -17.27 5.07
C GLY A 124 21.52 -15.80 4.72
N MET A 125 22.33 -15.48 3.72
CA MET A 125 22.57 -14.10 3.31
C MET A 125 21.27 -13.31 3.09
N GLU A 126 20.23 -13.90 2.48
CA GLU A 126 18.96 -13.19 2.18
C GLU A 126 18.20 -12.73 3.43
N ALA A 127 18.19 -13.54 4.51
CA ALA A 127 17.53 -13.17 5.76
C ALA A 127 18.28 -12.03 6.48
N ALA A 128 19.62 -12.09 6.45
CA ALA A 128 20.45 -11.01 7.00
C ALA A 128 20.28 -9.70 6.24
N VAL A 129 20.14 -9.74 4.92
CA VAL A 129 19.89 -8.56 4.09
C VAL A 129 18.63 -7.85 4.53
N ARG A 130 17.52 -8.58 4.67
CA ARG A 130 16.24 -7.99 5.12
C ARG A 130 16.37 -7.39 6.52
N ARG A 131 17.19 -7.97 7.40
CA ARG A 131 17.49 -7.43 8.74
C ARG A 131 18.25 -6.10 8.65
N HIS A 132 19.33 -6.05 7.87
CA HIS A 132 20.17 -4.85 7.72
C HIS A 132 19.44 -3.71 6.99
N VAL A 133 18.64 -4.00 5.96
CA VAL A 133 17.81 -2.99 5.28
C VAL A 133 16.84 -2.33 6.26
N ARG A 134 16.10 -3.13 7.03
CA ARG A 134 15.16 -2.61 8.06
C ARG A 134 15.87 -1.75 9.11
N ALA A 135 17.08 -2.15 9.51
CA ALA A 135 17.89 -1.40 10.45
C ALA A 135 18.32 -0.03 9.87
N LEU A 136 18.70 0.03 8.60
CA LEU A 136 19.04 1.28 7.91
C LEU A 136 17.83 2.20 7.74
N GLU A 137 16.67 1.65 7.36
CA GLU A 137 15.39 2.40 7.24
C GLU A 137 14.92 2.98 8.59
N GLY A 138 15.06 2.21 9.68
CA GLY A 138 14.65 2.63 11.03
C GLY A 138 15.61 3.60 11.73
N SER A 139 16.82 3.79 11.19
CA SER A 139 17.93 4.51 11.86
C SER A 139 17.60 5.95 12.29
N HIS A 140 16.59 6.61 11.70
CA HIS A 140 16.11 7.94 12.08
C HIS A 140 15.42 8.03 13.45
N LEU A 141 14.99 6.91 14.07
CA LEU A 141 14.24 6.90 15.35
C LEU A 141 15.13 6.81 16.60
N MET A 142 16.45 6.81 16.44
CA MET A 142 17.37 6.48 17.53
C MET A 142 18.41 7.59 17.78
N PRO A 143 18.08 8.63 18.58
CA PRO A 143 19.03 9.69 18.92
C PRO A 143 20.23 9.19 19.75
N ASP A 144 20.01 8.19 20.62
CA ASP A 144 20.99 7.71 21.61
C ASP A 144 21.39 6.22 21.45
N ALA A 145 21.09 5.58 20.31
CA ALA A 145 21.33 4.14 20.11
C ALA A 145 22.44 3.77 19.10
N LEU A 146 23.30 4.72 18.71
CA LEU A 146 24.33 4.50 17.70
C LEU A 146 25.33 3.41 18.10
N ASP A 147 25.71 3.33 19.39
CA ASP A 147 26.69 2.34 19.86
C ASP A 147 26.13 0.91 19.88
N VAL A 148 24.81 0.78 20.10
CA VAL A 148 24.10 -0.50 20.03
C VAL A 148 23.96 -0.93 18.58
N PHE A 149 23.58 0.02 17.72
CA PHE A 149 23.44 -0.19 16.28
C PHE A 149 24.77 -0.56 15.61
N GLU A 150 25.87 0.14 15.93
CA GLU A 150 27.21 -0.15 15.40
C GLU A 150 27.64 -1.58 15.75
N ARG A 151 27.43 -1.98 17.02
CA ARG A 151 27.80 -3.32 17.51
C ARG A 151 26.94 -4.44 16.89
N GLU A 152 25.67 -4.17 16.59
CA GLU A 152 24.73 -5.20 16.14
C GLU A 152 24.66 -5.34 14.62
N HIS A 153 25.15 -4.36 13.86
CA HIS A 153 24.98 -4.34 12.41
C HIS A 153 26.28 -4.20 11.60
N PHE A 154 27.41 -3.79 12.17
CA PHE A 154 28.67 -3.63 11.44
C PHE A 154 29.74 -4.62 11.91
N SER A 155 30.63 -5.02 10.99
CA SER A 155 31.73 -5.92 11.34
C SER A 155 32.80 -5.23 12.17
N GLU A 156 33.51 -5.99 13.01
CA GLU A 156 34.67 -5.48 13.76
C GLU A 156 35.73 -4.88 12.82
N GLN A 157 35.92 -5.49 11.65
CA GLN A 157 36.82 -4.97 10.63
C GLN A 157 36.39 -3.56 10.18
N TYR A 158 35.13 -3.38 9.78
CA TYR A 158 34.62 -2.07 9.35
C TYR A 158 34.71 -1.04 10.49
N LEU A 159 34.39 -1.44 11.72
CA LEU A 159 34.49 -0.57 12.89
C LEU A 159 35.93 -0.13 13.20
N SER A 160 36.92 -0.96 12.87
CA SER A 160 38.36 -0.68 13.06
C SER A 160 38.95 0.19 11.93
N GLU A 161 38.43 0.07 10.72
CA GLU A 161 38.91 0.76 9.52
C GLU A 161 38.27 2.13 9.32
N THR A 162 37.10 2.38 9.92
CA THR A 162 36.38 3.65 9.87
C THR A 162 36.40 4.36 11.22
N THR A 163 36.41 5.69 11.23
CA THR A 163 36.26 6.44 12.47
C THR A 163 34.79 6.53 12.88
N ARG A 164 34.53 6.70 14.18
CA ARG A 164 33.16 6.91 14.72
C ARG A 164 32.49 8.14 14.12
N GLU A 165 33.27 9.18 13.80
CA GLU A 165 32.78 10.40 13.17
C GLU A 165 32.34 10.16 11.71
N GLU A 166 33.11 9.39 10.94
CA GLU A 166 32.76 9.02 9.57
C GLU A 166 31.48 8.15 9.51
N ARG A 167 31.37 7.16 10.39
CA ARG A 167 30.16 6.32 10.47
C ARG A 167 28.93 7.10 10.89
N ARG A 168 29.09 7.99 11.87
CA ARG A 168 28.00 8.88 12.30
C ARG A 168 27.55 9.80 11.18
N SER A 169 28.49 10.40 10.44
CA SER A 169 28.22 11.22 9.25
C SER A 169 27.45 10.44 8.18
N LEU A 170 27.83 9.19 7.92
CA LEU A 170 27.16 8.30 6.96
C LEU A 170 25.72 7.99 7.39
N ILE A 171 25.51 7.65 8.66
CA ILE A 171 24.18 7.36 9.22
C ILE A 171 23.31 8.62 9.24
N ASP A 172 23.85 9.77 9.64
CA ASP A 172 23.13 11.04 9.62
C ASP A 172 22.73 11.45 8.18
N ARG A 173 23.59 11.16 7.19
CA ARG A 173 23.27 11.35 5.77
C ARG A 173 22.15 10.41 5.29
N LEU A 174 22.13 9.14 5.71
CA LEU A 174 20.99 8.24 5.42
C LEU A 174 19.69 8.76 6.00
N ARG A 175 19.73 9.30 7.22
CA ARG A 175 18.54 9.91 7.87
C ARG A 175 18.04 11.11 7.08
N GLU A 176 18.92 11.99 6.63
CA GLU A 176 18.57 13.16 5.82
C GLU A 176 17.94 12.75 4.48
N ILE A 177 18.52 11.74 3.81
CA ILE A 177 17.99 11.21 2.56
C ILE A 177 16.63 10.55 2.79
N ALA A 178 16.49 9.71 3.80
CA ALA A 178 15.23 9.02 4.12
C ALA A 178 14.10 9.99 4.48
N ALA A 179 14.41 11.11 5.16
CA ALA A 179 13.44 12.15 5.48
C ALA A 179 12.97 12.97 4.26
N SER A 180 13.72 12.93 3.15
CA SER A 180 13.46 13.72 1.94
C SER A 180 13.11 12.89 0.70
N ALA A 181 13.12 11.56 0.81
CA ALA A 181 12.88 10.64 -0.29
C ALA A 181 11.40 10.22 -0.39
N GLY A 182 10.90 10.08 -1.63
CA GLY A 182 9.52 9.67 -1.94
C GLY A 182 9.30 8.15 -2.03
N GLY A 183 10.27 7.34 -1.59
CA GLY A 183 10.27 5.88 -1.69
C GLY A 183 11.65 5.30 -2.06
N ALA A 184 11.84 4.00 -1.84
CA ALA A 184 13.08 3.28 -2.10
C ALA A 184 12.86 2.06 -3.00
N MET A 185 13.83 1.74 -3.87
CA MET A 185 13.88 0.46 -4.60
C MET A 185 15.12 -0.33 -4.21
N ILE A 186 14.99 -1.65 -4.13
CA ILE A 186 16.06 -2.58 -3.74
C ILE A 186 16.46 -3.40 -4.96
N VAL A 187 17.77 -3.45 -5.27
CA VAL A 187 18.35 -4.31 -6.31
C VAL A 187 19.52 -5.10 -5.70
N GLN A 188 19.52 -6.42 -5.87
CA GLN A 188 20.56 -7.32 -5.36
C GLN A 188 21.47 -7.81 -6.51
N ALA A 189 22.78 -7.81 -6.29
CA ALA A 189 23.77 -8.41 -7.19
C ALA A 189 24.86 -9.17 -6.39
N GLY A 190 24.68 -10.48 -6.21
CA GLY A 190 25.63 -11.31 -5.45
C GLY A 190 25.64 -10.98 -3.94
N ASN A 191 26.82 -10.71 -3.38
CA ASN A 191 27.01 -10.31 -1.97
C ASN A 191 26.96 -8.78 -1.76
N GLU A 192 26.74 -8.01 -2.81
CA GLU A 192 26.55 -6.57 -2.76
C GLU A 192 25.07 -6.22 -2.92
N TYR A 193 24.61 -5.35 -2.04
CA TYR A 193 23.23 -4.90 -1.97
C TYR A 193 23.16 -3.42 -2.25
N GLN A 194 22.21 -3.04 -3.11
CA GLN A 194 22.03 -1.66 -3.51
C GLN A 194 20.60 -1.20 -3.21
N LEU A 195 20.48 -0.10 -2.48
CA LEU A 195 19.26 0.62 -2.24
C LEU A 195 19.33 1.94 -2.98
N THR A 196 18.36 2.19 -3.84
CA THR A 196 18.23 3.46 -4.57
C THR A 196 17.21 4.34 -3.87
N LEU A 197 17.69 5.46 -3.32
CA LEU A 197 16.89 6.47 -2.64
C LEU A 197 16.86 7.74 -3.49
N GLN A 198 15.68 8.22 -3.88
CA GLN A 198 15.53 9.43 -4.70
C GLN A 198 14.90 10.57 -3.91
N THR A 199 15.58 11.72 -3.91
CA THR A 199 15.07 13.01 -3.43
C THR A 199 14.64 13.86 -4.63
N ARG A 200 14.16 15.09 -4.38
CA ARG A 200 13.97 16.07 -5.47
C ARG A 200 15.30 16.31 -6.22
N GLU A 201 16.42 16.64 -5.60
CA GLU A 201 17.57 17.08 -6.43
C GLU A 201 18.55 15.97 -6.80
N LYS A 202 18.51 14.84 -6.10
CA LYS A 202 19.57 13.82 -6.16
C LYS A 202 19.02 12.41 -6.03
N GLU A 203 19.69 11.50 -6.71
CA GLU A 203 19.58 10.07 -6.49
C GLU A 203 20.76 9.62 -5.62
N PHE A 204 20.48 8.79 -4.64
CA PHE A 204 21.46 8.24 -3.74
C PHE A 204 21.46 6.73 -3.89
N LEU A 205 22.62 6.19 -4.23
CA LEU A 205 22.90 4.78 -4.18
C LEU A 205 23.52 4.47 -2.81
N VAL A 206 22.79 3.73 -1.99
CA VAL A 206 23.30 3.16 -0.76
C VAL A 206 23.73 1.73 -1.07
N ALA A 207 25.04 1.51 -1.14
CA ALA A 207 25.62 0.19 -1.37
C ALA A 207 26.18 -0.36 -0.06
N PHE A 208 25.82 -1.60 0.26
CA PHE A 208 26.40 -2.31 1.40
C PHE A 208 26.76 -3.75 1.07
N SER A 209 27.82 -4.23 1.71
CA SER A 209 28.31 -5.60 1.60
C SER A 209 28.22 -6.26 2.96
N LEU A 210 27.92 -7.56 2.96
CA LEU A 210 27.83 -8.36 4.18
C LEU A 210 29.02 -9.33 4.24
N GLU A 211 29.46 -9.66 5.45
CA GLU A 211 30.40 -10.76 5.66
C GLU A 211 29.83 -12.09 5.12
N PRO A 212 30.65 -13.01 4.59
CA PRO A 212 30.18 -14.23 3.94
C PRO A 212 29.61 -15.28 4.92
N GLU A 213 29.85 -15.10 6.21
CA GLU A 213 29.42 -16.00 7.28
C GLU A 213 28.49 -15.26 8.25
N ALA A 214 27.60 -16.00 8.91
CA ALA A 214 26.77 -15.46 9.98
C ALA A 214 27.66 -14.78 11.05
N PRO A 215 27.24 -13.62 11.59
CA PRO A 215 25.92 -13.00 11.53
C PRO A 215 25.64 -12.15 10.27
N PHE A 216 26.53 -12.20 9.26
CA PHE A 216 26.50 -11.42 8.01
C PHE A 216 26.59 -9.92 8.26
N ALA A 217 27.47 -9.49 9.17
CA ALA A 217 27.59 -8.08 9.52
C ALA A 217 27.96 -7.21 8.31
N ILE A 218 27.54 -5.94 8.31
CA ILE A 218 27.89 -4.99 7.26
C ILE A 218 29.40 -4.75 7.30
N SER A 219 30.10 -5.24 6.27
CA SER A 219 31.54 -5.14 6.11
C SER A 219 31.94 -3.90 5.30
N ALA A 220 31.02 -3.38 4.49
CA ALA A 220 31.18 -2.11 3.80
C ALA A 220 29.82 -1.42 3.68
N LEU A 221 29.79 -0.11 3.89
CA LEU A 221 28.64 0.76 3.62
C LEU A 221 29.13 2.03 2.94
N SER A 222 28.49 2.38 1.83
CA SER A 222 28.79 3.59 1.08
C SER A 222 27.51 4.25 0.58
N ILE A 223 27.55 5.58 0.49
CA ILE A 223 26.46 6.39 -0.06
C ILE A 223 27.05 7.25 -1.15
N THR A 224 26.72 6.92 -2.39
CA THR A 224 27.10 7.73 -3.54
C THR A 224 25.88 8.54 -3.97
N GLY A 225 26.02 9.87 -3.96
CA GLY A 225 25.03 10.73 -4.57
C GLY A 225 25.36 10.90 -6.05
N THR A 226 24.45 10.51 -6.92
CA THR A 226 24.50 10.86 -8.34
C THR A 226 23.50 11.99 -8.58
N GLN A 227 23.73 12.80 -9.62
CA GLN A 227 22.61 13.54 -10.18
C GLN A 227 21.58 12.51 -10.60
N ALA A 228 20.34 12.66 -10.14
CA ALA A 228 19.25 11.86 -10.68
C ALA A 228 19.23 12.08 -12.20
N GLU A 229 19.02 11.04 -12.99
CA GLU A 229 18.61 11.26 -14.37
C GLU A 229 17.37 12.16 -14.32
N THR A 230 17.44 13.30 -15.00
CA THR A 230 16.34 14.26 -15.04
C THR A 230 15.68 14.15 -16.39
N MET A 231 14.36 14.04 -16.36
CA MET A 231 13.53 14.24 -17.53
C MET A 231 13.10 15.70 -17.50
N SER A 232 13.33 16.42 -18.59
CA SER A 232 12.80 17.77 -18.76
C SER A 232 11.77 17.75 -19.86
N LEU A 233 10.61 18.34 -19.60
CA LEU A 233 9.57 18.55 -20.58
C LEU A 233 9.44 20.05 -20.83
N SER A 234 9.11 20.41 -22.06
CA SER A 234 8.73 21.78 -22.43
C SER A 234 7.36 21.74 -23.09
N TRP A 235 6.63 22.85 -23.00
CA TRP A 235 5.31 22.96 -23.62
C TRP A 235 5.40 22.85 -25.14
N GLU A 236 6.49 23.33 -25.73
CA GLU A 236 6.73 23.37 -27.16
C GLU A 236 7.06 22.00 -27.75
N THR A 237 7.73 21.14 -26.97
CA THR A 237 8.16 19.80 -27.41
C THR A 237 7.36 18.67 -26.79
N LEU A 238 6.33 18.97 -26.00
CA LEU A 238 5.59 17.97 -25.23
C LEU A 238 5.08 16.79 -26.08
N PRO A 239 4.47 17.02 -27.26
CA PRO A 239 4.03 15.91 -28.10
C PRO A 239 5.19 15.02 -28.58
N GLN A 240 6.33 15.61 -28.96
CA GLN A 240 7.50 14.88 -29.42
C GLN A 240 8.17 14.10 -28.29
N SER A 241 8.23 14.67 -27.08
CA SER A 241 8.75 13.99 -25.89
C SER A 241 7.93 12.73 -25.59
N PHE A 242 6.59 12.80 -25.69
CA PHE A 242 5.75 11.62 -25.50
C PHE A 242 5.82 10.62 -26.66
N ASP A 243 5.99 11.08 -27.90
CA ASP A 243 6.23 10.19 -29.04
C ASP A 243 7.55 9.41 -28.83
N GLN A 244 8.61 10.06 -28.32
CA GLN A 244 9.87 9.39 -27.95
C GLN A 244 9.69 8.41 -26.78
N LEU A 245 8.99 8.82 -25.71
CA LEU A 245 8.70 7.94 -24.58
C LEU A 245 7.95 6.68 -25.02
N ALA A 246 7.06 6.80 -26.02
CA ALA A 246 6.34 5.67 -26.58
C ALA A 246 7.25 4.70 -27.36
N GLU A 247 8.20 5.22 -28.15
CA GLU A 247 9.25 4.38 -28.77
C GLU A 247 10.09 3.64 -27.72
N GLU A 248 10.24 4.25 -26.54
CA GLU A 248 10.97 3.71 -25.40
C GLU A 248 10.11 2.82 -24.48
N GLY A 249 8.86 2.54 -24.87
CA GLY A 249 7.98 1.56 -24.21
C GLY A 249 6.80 2.14 -23.42
N PHE A 250 6.62 3.46 -23.38
CA PHE A 250 5.45 4.07 -22.74
C PHE A 250 4.15 3.60 -23.41
N THR A 251 3.21 3.11 -22.59
CA THR A 251 1.87 2.74 -23.00
C THR A 251 0.86 3.37 -22.05
N GLY A 252 -0.17 4.03 -22.60
CA GLY A 252 -1.09 4.82 -21.79
C GLY A 252 -1.81 5.91 -22.55
N VAL A 253 -2.59 6.70 -21.82
CA VAL A 253 -3.30 7.88 -22.33
C VAL A 253 -2.79 9.10 -21.60
N VAL A 254 -2.54 10.17 -22.35
CA VAL A 254 -2.00 11.43 -21.84
C VAL A 254 -2.86 12.56 -22.35
N ARG A 255 -3.32 13.40 -21.43
CA ARG A 255 -4.01 14.64 -21.74
C ARG A 255 -3.40 15.79 -20.96
N VAL A 256 -3.10 16.88 -21.66
CA VAL A 256 -2.48 18.07 -21.08
C VAL A 256 -3.16 19.32 -21.62
N LEU A 257 -3.56 20.19 -20.71
CA LEU A 257 -4.13 21.50 -20.97
C LEU A 257 -3.22 22.59 -20.43
N ARG A 258 -3.10 23.68 -21.19
CA ARG A 258 -2.41 24.91 -20.79
C ARG A 258 -3.27 26.09 -21.17
N GLU A 259 -3.55 26.98 -20.22
CA GLU A 259 -4.36 28.18 -20.45
C GLU A 259 -5.71 27.88 -21.14
N GLY A 260 -6.34 26.76 -20.77
CA GLY A 260 -7.62 26.30 -21.32
C GLY A 260 -7.53 25.70 -22.73
N GLN A 261 -6.34 25.54 -23.29
CA GLN A 261 -6.12 24.91 -24.59
C GLN A 261 -5.52 23.52 -24.43
N VAL A 262 -6.00 22.55 -25.22
CA VAL A 262 -5.42 21.21 -25.27
C VAL A 262 -4.08 21.27 -25.99
N VAL A 263 -2.99 20.96 -25.26
CA VAL A 263 -1.63 20.87 -25.80
C VAL A 263 -1.34 19.46 -26.28
N LEU A 264 -1.83 18.46 -25.55
CA LEU A 264 -1.65 17.05 -25.87
C LEU A 264 -2.92 16.29 -25.50
N ASP A 265 -3.39 15.44 -26.41
CA ASP A 265 -4.45 14.46 -26.17
C ASP A 265 -4.19 13.24 -27.05
N LYS A 266 -3.43 12.30 -26.51
CA LYS A 266 -2.92 11.16 -27.27
C LYS A 266 -2.97 9.88 -26.45
N ALA A 267 -3.08 8.77 -27.17
CA ALA A 267 -2.99 7.42 -26.65
C ALA A 267 -1.81 6.71 -27.31
N TYR A 268 -1.08 5.94 -26.51
CA TYR A 268 0.17 5.30 -26.87
C TYR A 268 0.11 3.81 -26.53
N GLY A 269 0.70 2.98 -27.40
CA GLY A 269 0.80 1.54 -27.19
C GLY A 269 -0.52 0.78 -27.39
N MET A 270 -0.63 -0.35 -26.70
CA MET A 270 -1.74 -1.29 -26.82
C MET A 270 -2.54 -1.36 -25.52
N ALA A 271 -3.87 -1.28 -25.65
CA ALA A 271 -4.79 -1.58 -24.54
C ALA A 271 -4.81 -3.09 -24.23
N ASN A 272 -4.67 -3.94 -25.26
CA ASN A 272 -4.54 -5.39 -25.09
C ASN A 272 -3.52 -5.95 -26.09
N PRO A 273 -2.24 -6.14 -25.70
CA PRO A 273 -1.21 -6.66 -26.57
C PRO A 273 -1.52 -8.06 -27.13
N ALA A 274 -2.10 -8.94 -26.31
CA ALA A 274 -2.38 -10.33 -26.69
C ALA A 274 -3.46 -10.43 -27.80
N GLN A 275 -4.41 -9.50 -27.81
CA GLN A 275 -5.49 -9.44 -28.81
C GLN A 275 -5.26 -8.36 -29.89
N GLY A 276 -4.16 -7.60 -29.80
CA GLY A 276 -3.83 -6.53 -30.75
C GLY A 276 -4.76 -5.33 -30.70
N PHE A 277 -5.39 -5.05 -29.54
CA PHE A 277 -6.24 -3.87 -29.40
C PHE A 277 -5.40 -2.63 -29.08
N PRO A 278 -5.42 -1.60 -29.94
CA PRO A 278 -4.66 -0.38 -29.72
C PRO A 278 -5.25 0.45 -28.58
N MET A 279 -4.38 1.20 -27.89
CA MET A 279 -4.82 2.21 -26.94
C MET A 279 -5.55 3.35 -27.67
N LYS A 280 -6.60 3.89 -27.06
CA LYS A 280 -7.36 5.05 -27.53
C LYS A 280 -7.53 6.06 -26.41
N THR A 281 -7.80 7.31 -26.75
CA THR A 281 -7.99 8.38 -25.74
C THR A 281 -9.24 8.16 -24.88
N ASP A 282 -10.17 7.31 -25.34
CA ASP A 282 -11.39 6.89 -24.63
C ASP A 282 -11.30 5.45 -24.06
N THR A 283 -10.09 4.87 -24.01
CA THR A 283 -9.86 3.57 -23.35
C THR A 283 -10.19 3.66 -21.87
N ILE A 284 -10.83 2.61 -21.35
CA ILE A 284 -11.28 2.50 -19.96
C ILE A 284 -10.20 1.80 -19.12
N PHE A 285 -9.93 2.35 -17.94
CA PHE A 285 -8.91 1.88 -16.99
C PHE A 285 -9.51 1.68 -15.59
N GLY A 286 -8.94 0.79 -14.80
CA GLY A 286 -9.19 0.78 -13.36
C GLY A 286 -8.55 2.01 -12.72
N ILE A 287 -9.30 2.77 -11.91
CA ILE A 287 -8.88 4.11 -11.46
C ILE A 287 -8.25 4.17 -10.07
N GLY A 288 -7.95 3.02 -9.46
CA GLY A 288 -7.26 2.98 -8.17
C GLY A 288 -7.98 3.80 -7.11
N SER A 289 -7.23 4.59 -6.34
CA SER A 289 -7.76 5.41 -5.25
C SER A 289 -8.46 6.71 -5.65
N THR A 290 -8.62 7.00 -6.95
CA THR A 290 -9.34 8.19 -7.44
C THR A 290 -10.75 8.37 -6.84
N PRO A 291 -11.54 7.30 -6.53
CA PRO A 291 -12.85 7.44 -5.89
C PRO A 291 -12.85 8.13 -4.51
N ILE A 292 -11.70 8.35 -3.89
CA ILE A 292 -11.59 9.19 -2.68
C ILE A 292 -12.12 10.60 -2.95
N ASP A 293 -11.72 11.21 -4.06
CA ASP A 293 -12.16 12.57 -4.44
C ASP A 293 -13.67 12.60 -4.71
N PHE A 294 -14.23 11.50 -5.22
CA PHE A 294 -15.67 11.32 -5.40
C PHE A 294 -16.39 11.33 -4.04
N THR A 295 -15.89 10.55 -3.07
CA THR A 295 -16.45 10.54 -1.71
C THR A 295 -16.33 11.89 -1.02
N VAL A 296 -15.20 12.58 -1.17
CA VAL A 296 -15.00 13.94 -0.63
C VAL A 296 -16.05 14.89 -1.18
N ALA A 297 -16.26 14.90 -2.50
CA ALA A 297 -17.29 15.72 -3.14
C ALA A 297 -18.70 15.37 -2.65
N GLY A 298 -19.01 14.08 -2.47
CA GLY A 298 -20.29 13.63 -1.94
C GLY A 298 -20.56 14.13 -0.52
N ILE A 299 -19.55 14.08 0.36
CA ILE A 299 -19.66 14.66 1.72
C ILE A 299 -19.86 16.17 1.63
N PHE A 300 -19.06 16.89 0.83
CA PHE A 300 -19.19 18.34 0.69
C PHE A 300 -20.57 18.76 0.18
N HIS A 301 -21.11 18.07 -0.82
CA HIS A 301 -22.44 18.36 -1.35
C HIS A 301 -23.53 18.20 -0.27
N LEU A 302 -23.43 17.15 0.55
CA LEU A 302 -24.36 16.97 1.66
C LEU A 302 -24.17 18.01 2.78
N VAL A 303 -22.95 18.54 2.98
CA VAL A 303 -22.73 19.71 3.86
C VAL A 303 -23.45 20.93 3.31
N GLU A 304 -23.23 21.25 2.03
CA GLU A 304 -23.81 22.45 1.41
C GLU A 304 -25.33 22.44 1.37
N THR A 305 -25.91 21.27 1.15
CA THR A 305 -27.37 21.08 1.17
C THR A 305 -27.96 21.01 2.58
N GLY A 306 -27.14 21.21 3.62
CA GLY A 306 -27.55 21.23 5.03
C GLY A 306 -28.01 19.87 5.55
N ARG A 307 -27.63 18.79 4.88
CA ARG A 307 -27.97 17.41 5.24
C ARG A 307 -27.03 16.83 6.30
N LEU A 308 -25.81 17.35 6.38
CA LEU A 308 -24.79 16.99 7.38
C LEU A 308 -23.86 18.18 7.67
N ALA A 309 -23.01 18.06 8.68
CA ALA A 309 -21.91 19.00 8.93
C ALA A 309 -20.56 18.26 9.02
N LEU A 310 -19.46 18.91 8.67
CA LEU A 310 -18.13 18.29 8.75
C LEU A 310 -17.74 17.90 10.19
N ASP A 311 -18.25 18.64 11.18
CA ASP A 311 -17.98 18.38 12.60
C ASP A 311 -18.99 17.41 13.22
N ASP A 312 -19.90 16.85 12.41
CA ASP A 312 -20.76 15.76 12.83
C ASP A 312 -19.92 14.55 13.21
N SER A 313 -20.22 13.99 14.38
CA SER A 313 -19.73 12.67 14.74
C SER A 313 -20.33 11.61 13.80
N ILE A 314 -19.50 10.64 13.38
CA ILE A 314 -19.98 9.48 12.62
C ILE A 314 -21.05 8.69 13.37
N ALA A 315 -21.08 8.75 14.71
CA ALA A 315 -22.06 8.06 15.55
C ALA A 315 -23.48 8.64 15.42
N MET A 316 -23.63 9.83 14.84
CA MET A 316 -24.96 10.41 14.57
C MET A 316 -25.60 9.80 13.32
N HIS A 317 -24.78 9.27 12.41
CA HIS A 317 -25.19 8.82 11.08
C HIS A 317 -25.08 7.29 10.91
N LEU A 318 -24.14 6.66 11.63
CA LEU A 318 -23.88 5.23 11.55
C LEU A 318 -24.35 4.51 12.82
N PRO A 319 -25.05 3.37 12.70
CA PRO A 319 -25.45 2.57 13.85
C PRO A 319 -24.25 1.83 14.45
N GLY A 320 -24.27 1.63 15.76
CA GLY A 320 -23.33 0.74 16.44
C GLY A 320 -21.88 1.25 16.54
N VAL A 321 -21.65 2.56 16.40
CA VAL A 321 -20.31 3.16 16.58
C VAL A 321 -19.83 2.99 18.02
N PRO A 322 -18.68 2.33 18.26
CA PRO A 322 -18.11 2.16 19.60
C PRO A 322 -17.65 3.48 20.24
N GLN A 323 -17.60 3.50 21.58
CA GLN A 323 -17.34 4.72 22.36
C GLN A 323 -15.98 5.38 22.06
N ASP A 324 -14.95 4.60 21.75
CA ASP A 324 -13.61 5.10 21.38
C ASP A 324 -13.60 5.84 20.02
N LYS A 325 -14.60 5.57 19.17
CA LYS A 325 -14.78 6.18 17.85
C LYS A 325 -15.91 7.20 17.82
N ALA A 326 -16.70 7.32 18.88
CA ALA A 326 -17.86 8.20 18.93
C ALA A 326 -17.52 9.69 18.81
N ALA A 327 -16.26 10.09 19.05
CA ALA A 327 -15.79 11.46 18.82
C ALA A 327 -15.16 11.69 17.43
N MET A 328 -15.09 10.65 16.58
CA MET A 328 -14.59 10.77 15.21
C MET A 328 -15.61 11.55 14.38
N THR A 329 -15.15 12.63 13.73
CA THR A 329 -15.99 13.46 12.86
C THR A 329 -15.69 13.19 11.40
N LEU A 330 -16.57 13.64 10.50
CA LEU A 330 -16.32 13.60 9.06
C LEU A 330 -15.07 14.41 8.70
N ARG A 331 -14.82 15.55 9.36
CA ARG A 331 -13.58 16.33 9.23
C ARG A 331 -12.34 15.51 9.57
N HIS A 332 -12.40 14.69 10.63
CA HIS A 332 -11.30 13.80 10.98
C HIS A 332 -11.03 12.78 9.86
N ILE A 333 -12.07 12.23 9.23
CA ILE A 333 -11.90 11.30 8.09
C ILE A 333 -11.21 12.01 6.92
N LEU A 334 -11.77 13.13 6.44
CA LEU A 334 -11.29 13.80 5.23
C LEU A 334 -9.87 14.37 5.35
N ASN A 335 -9.42 14.68 6.58
CA ASN A 335 -8.07 15.21 6.83
C ASN A 335 -7.02 14.12 7.15
N GLY A 336 -7.41 12.84 7.09
CA GLY A 336 -6.56 11.71 7.49
C GLY A 336 -6.28 11.66 8.99
N GLN A 337 -7.20 12.14 9.83
CA GLN A 337 -7.08 12.22 11.29
C GLN A 337 -8.02 11.24 12.01
N SER A 338 -8.56 10.24 11.32
CA SER A 338 -9.51 9.27 11.89
C SER A 338 -8.87 8.38 12.97
N GLY A 339 -7.59 8.02 12.80
CA GLY A 339 -6.92 7.02 13.63
C GLY A 339 -7.25 5.58 13.24
N LEU A 340 -8.04 5.35 12.20
CA LEU A 340 -8.32 4.00 11.68
C LEU A 340 -7.10 3.47 10.91
N PRO A 341 -6.78 2.16 11.01
CA PRO A 341 -5.85 1.50 10.10
C PRO A 341 -6.25 1.68 8.63
N ASP A 342 -5.32 1.42 7.72
CA ASP A 342 -5.57 1.69 6.31
C ASP A 342 -6.71 0.83 5.74
N PHE A 343 -6.55 -0.49 5.82
CA PHE A 343 -7.53 -1.47 5.38
C PHE A 343 -8.17 -2.22 6.54
N HIS A 344 -9.34 -2.80 6.29
CA HIS A 344 -10.16 -3.57 7.23
C HIS A 344 -10.45 -4.98 6.70
N ASP A 345 -9.61 -5.43 5.77
CA ASP A 345 -9.55 -6.80 5.32
C ASP A 345 -9.07 -7.71 6.45
N VAL A 346 -9.50 -8.96 6.37
CA VAL A 346 -9.06 -10.05 7.24
C VAL A 346 -8.23 -11.04 6.43
N PRO A 347 -7.41 -11.91 7.06
CA PRO A 347 -6.52 -12.81 6.33
C PRO A 347 -7.21 -13.74 5.31
N THR A 348 -8.51 -14.01 5.47
CA THR A 348 -9.28 -14.82 4.52
C THR A 348 -9.75 -14.06 3.28
N ASP A 349 -9.67 -12.73 3.31
CA ASP A 349 -9.93 -11.90 2.14
C ASP A 349 -8.70 -12.03 1.23
N TRP A 350 -8.84 -12.78 0.14
CA TRP A 350 -7.76 -13.02 -0.82
C TRP A 350 -7.08 -11.71 -1.29
N GLU A 351 -7.88 -10.65 -1.49
CA GLU A 351 -7.44 -9.30 -1.81
C GLU A 351 -8.63 -8.35 -1.55
N ALA A 352 -8.40 -7.17 -0.95
CA ALA A 352 -9.47 -6.24 -0.57
C ALA A 352 -10.40 -5.88 -1.75
N ASP A 353 -9.84 -5.74 -2.94
CA ASP A 353 -10.57 -5.41 -4.16
C ASP A 353 -11.40 -6.59 -4.75
N LEU A 354 -11.14 -7.83 -4.32
CA LEU A 354 -11.71 -9.05 -4.93
C LEU A 354 -12.58 -9.86 -3.97
N ALA A 355 -12.30 -9.75 -2.67
CA ALA A 355 -13.08 -10.39 -1.63
C ALA A 355 -14.36 -9.60 -1.40
N TRP A 356 -15.45 -10.03 -2.02
CA TRP A 356 -16.72 -9.34 -1.89
C TRP A 356 -17.30 -9.45 -0.48
N ILE A 357 -17.61 -8.29 0.12
CA ILE A 357 -18.44 -8.17 1.32
C ILE A 357 -19.45 -7.04 1.13
N ASP A 358 -20.55 -7.10 1.88
CA ASP A 358 -21.54 -6.03 1.93
C ASP A 358 -21.17 -4.93 2.94
N ARG A 359 -21.91 -3.82 2.88
CA ARG A 359 -21.77 -2.66 3.77
C ARG A 359 -21.83 -3.02 5.25
N SER A 360 -22.75 -3.91 5.63
CA SER A 360 -22.99 -4.22 7.03
C SER A 360 -21.79 -4.94 7.63
N GLU A 361 -21.23 -5.88 6.88
CA GLU A 361 -20.00 -6.58 7.26
C GLU A 361 -18.78 -5.65 7.27
N ALA A 362 -18.65 -4.77 6.26
CA ALA A 362 -17.58 -3.77 6.23
C ALA A 362 -17.64 -2.82 7.43
N LEU A 363 -18.81 -2.24 7.73
CA LEU A 363 -19.00 -1.38 8.91
C LEU A 363 -18.66 -2.11 10.20
N ARG A 364 -19.10 -3.36 10.35
CA ARG A 364 -18.76 -4.19 11.50
C ARG A 364 -17.23 -4.37 11.63
N ARG A 365 -16.54 -4.66 10.52
CA ARG A 365 -15.08 -4.83 10.49
C ARG A 365 -14.37 -3.52 10.84
N ILE A 366 -14.66 -2.43 10.12
CA ILE A 366 -14.02 -1.12 10.34
C ILE A 366 -14.21 -0.65 11.79
N LEU A 367 -15.44 -0.69 12.31
CA LEU A 367 -15.73 -0.21 13.66
C LEU A 367 -15.10 -1.09 14.75
N SER A 368 -14.81 -2.37 14.45
CA SER A 368 -14.13 -3.28 15.36
C SER A 368 -12.61 -3.09 15.43
N GLN A 369 -12.02 -2.34 14.50
CA GLN A 369 -10.56 -2.16 14.48
C GLN A 369 -10.08 -1.31 15.66
N PRO A 370 -8.93 -1.65 16.27
CA PRO A 370 -8.28 -0.75 17.22
C PRO A 370 -7.79 0.50 16.49
N LEU A 371 -7.97 1.66 17.13
CA LEU A 371 -7.42 2.92 16.62
C LEU A 371 -5.91 2.97 16.83
N MET A 372 -5.17 3.45 15.82
CA MET A 372 -3.73 3.74 15.92
C MET A 372 -3.44 4.95 16.81
N PHE A 373 -4.38 5.91 16.84
CA PHE A 373 -4.35 7.10 17.68
C PHE A 373 -5.78 7.63 17.86
N VAL A 374 -5.97 8.49 18.88
CA VAL A 374 -7.28 9.11 19.14
C VAL A 374 -7.66 10.05 17.97
N PRO A 375 -8.92 10.05 17.48
CA PRO A 375 -9.33 10.89 16.36
C PRO A 375 -8.97 12.37 16.61
N GLY A 376 -8.35 13.01 15.62
CA GLY A 376 -7.87 14.39 15.71
C GLY A 376 -6.46 14.58 16.33
N GLN A 377 -5.86 13.54 16.92
CA GLN A 377 -4.54 13.64 17.60
C GLN A 377 -3.36 13.12 16.77
N GLY A 378 -3.61 12.66 15.54
CA GLY A 378 -2.57 12.15 14.64
C GLY A 378 -3.02 12.25 13.19
N ARG A 379 -2.14 11.81 12.27
CA ARG A 379 -2.46 11.73 10.84
C ARG A 379 -1.98 10.41 10.23
N ALA A 380 -2.86 9.74 9.51
CA ALA A 380 -2.60 8.55 8.70
C ALA A 380 -3.68 8.42 7.62
N HIS A 381 -3.27 8.04 6.40
CA HIS A 381 -4.21 7.69 5.34
C HIS A 381 -5.00 6.43 5.74
N SER A 382 -6.29 6.37 5.34
CA SER A 382 -7.11 5.20 5.61
C SER A 382 -8.23 5.01 4.61
N HIS A 383 -8.11 3.98 3.76
CA HIS A 383 -9.18 3.49 2.90
C HIS A 383 -10.44 3.11 3.69
N SER A 384 -10.26 2.51 4.87
CA SER A 384 -11.35 2.15 5.80
C SER A 384 -12.13 3.36 6.30
N ALA A 385 -11.45 4.48 6.53
CA ALA A 385 -12.10 5.74 6.92
C ALA A 385 -12.99 6.28 5.79
N TYR A 386 -12.56 6.17 4.54
CA TYR A 386 -13.39 6.53 3.39
C TYR A 386 -14.56 5.57 3.16
N GLY A 387 -14.42 4.29 3.53
CA GLY A 387 -15.54 3.35 3.61
C GLY A 387 -16.63 3.81 4.60
N LEU A 388 -16.25 4.40 5.74
CA LEU A 388 -17.22 5.03 6.65
C LEU A 388 -17.88 6.26 6.02
N ALA A 389 -17.12 7.11 5.33
CA ALA A 389 -17.67 8.29 4.65
C ALA A 389 -18.68 7.89 3.55
N ALA A 390 -18.38 6.86 2.75
CA ALA A 390 -19.32 6.29 1.78
C ALA A 390 -20.59 5.75 2.45
N ALA A 391 -20.46 5.03 3.57
CA ALA A 391 -21.63 4.59 4.32
C ALA A 391 -22.46 5.76 4.88
N VAL A 392 -21.83 6.85 5.33
CA VAL A 392 -22.54 8.06 5.77
C VAL A 392 -23.30 8.70 4.60
N ILE A 393 -22.69 8.76 3.41
CA ILE A 393 -23.38 9.24 2.19
C ILE A 393 -24.66 8.44 1.96
N GLU A 394 -24.61 7.10 2.00
CA GLU A 394 -25.80 6.29 1.79
C GLU A 394 -26.85 6.48 2.88
N MET A 395 -26.43 6.51 4.15
CA MET A 395 -27.34 6.63 5.28
C MET A 395 -28.05 7.99 5.32
N VAL A 396 -27.34 9.06 4.95
CA VAL A 396 -27.91 10.40 4.88
C VAL A 396 -28.73 10.57 3.61
N SER A 397 -28.22 10.20 2.44
CA SER A 397 -28.95 10.39 1.17
C SER A 397 -30.16 9.46 1.02
N GLY A 398 -30.11 8.26 1.59
CA GLY A 398 -31.07 7.19 1.32
C GLY A 398 -30.86 6.48 -0.02
N MET A 399 -29.74 6.75 -0.70
CA MET A 399 -29.38 6.17 -2.00
C MET A 399 -28.18 5.21 -1.85
N ASP A 400 -28.03 4.28 -2.78
CA ASP A 400 -26.78 3.54 -2.95
C ASP A 400 -25.64 4.51 -3.31
N TYR A 401 -24.42 4.23 -2.84
CA TYR A 401 -23.28 5.12 -3.00
C TYR A 401 -23.02 5.44 -4.48
N PHE A 402 -23.02 4.44 -5.37
CA PHE A 402 -22.75 4.68 -6.78
C PHE A 402 -23.88 5.45 -7.45
N GLU A 403 -25.15 5.16 -7.10
CA GLU A 403 -26.30 5.91 -7.62
C GLU A 403 -26.29 7.37 -7.14
N PHE A 404 -25.93 7.62 -5.88
CA PHE A 404 -25.76 8.98 -5.36
C PHE A 404 -24.68 9.74 -6.14
N MET A 405 -23.51 9.13 -6.31
CA MET A 405 -22.42 9.76 -7.08
C MET A 405 -22.80 9.97 -8.55
N SER A 406 -23.54 9.02 -9.13
CA SER A 406 -24.02 9.09 -10.50
C SER A 406 -25.01 10.24 -10.72
N GLU A 407 -25.99 10.38 -9.82
CA GLU A 407 -27.02 11.42 -9.91
C GLU A 407 -26.46 12.82 -9.66
N GLN A 408 -25.64 12.98 -8.62
CA GLN A 408 -25.16 14.31 -8.20
C GLN A 408 -23.97 14.80 -9.02
N PHE A 409 -23.14 13.90 -9.55
CA PHE A 409 -21.88 14.27 -10.20
C PHE A 409 -21.67 13.66 -11.58
N PHE A 410 -21.75 12.33 -11.74
CA PHE A 410 -21.30 11.70 -12.99
C PHE A 410 -22.20 12.04 -14.19
N ARG A 411 -23.53 11.90 -14.06
CA ARG A 411 -24.46 12.29 -15.14
C ARG A 411 -24.41 13.78 -15.46
N PRO A 412 -24.49 14.70 -14.48
CA PRO A 412 -24.36 16.13 -14.75
C PRO A 412 -23.04 16.53 -15.42
N ALA A 413 -21.93 15.89 -15.02
CA ALA A 413 -20.61 16.11 -15.63
C ALA A 413 -20.46 15.45 -17.01
N GLY A 414 -21.35 14.52 -17.39
CA GLY A 414 -21.28 13.77 -18.65
C GLY A 414 -20.24 12.64 -18.64
N MET A 415 -19.98 12.06 -17.46
CA MET A 415 -19.09 10.92 -17.25
C MET A 415 -19.77 9.59 -17.60
N ASN A 416 -19.88 9.32 -18.91
CA ASN A 416 -20.66 8.18 -19.40
C ASN A 416 -19.86 6.86 -19.39
N ARG A 417 -18.54 6.92 -19.32
CA ARG A 417 -17.58 5.80 -19.26
C ARG A 417 -16.96 5.68 -17.88
N THR A 418 -17.77 5.77 -16.83
CA THR A 418 -17.38 5.51 -15.43
C THR A 418 -18.30 4.47 -14.81
N GLY A 419 -17.75 3.54 -14.03
CA GLY A 419 -18.54 2.49 -13.38
C GLY A 419 -17.77 1.68 -12.35
N MET A 420 -18.40 0.62 -11.84
CA MET A 420 -17.91 -0.23 -10.76
C MET A 420 -17.23 -1.50 -11.32
N TYR A 421 -16.24 -2.05 -10.61
CA TYR A 421 -15.62 -3.33 -10.97
C TYR A 421 -16.67 -4.45 -11.07
N GLY A 422 -16.37 -5.43 -11.94
CA GLY A 422 -17.29 -6.54 -12.22
C GLY A 422 -18.43 -6.17 -13.18
N GLU A 423 -18.59 -4.89 -13.49
CA GLU A 423 -19.53 -4.40 -14.49
C GLU A 423 -18.78 -3.96 -15.75
N HIS A 424 -19.44 -4.13 -16.91
CA HIS A 424 -18.92 -3.62 -18.18
C HIS A 424 -19.68 -2.37 -18.68
N GLY A 425 -20.75 -1.95 -18.00
CA GLY A 425 -21.48 -0.71 -18.31
C GLY A 425 -22.07 -0.63 -19.73
N GLY A 426 -22.25 -1.76 -20.42
CA GLY A 426 -22.65 -1.80 -21.84
C GLY A 426 -21.50 -1.65 -22.84
N TYR A 427 -20.26 -1.47 -22.38
CA TYR A 427 -19.06 -1.39 -23.22
C TYR A 427 -18.53 -2.78 -23.60
N ALA A 428 -17.85 -2.86 -24.75
CA ALA A 428 -17.17 -4.06 -25.18
C ALA A 428 -15.86 -4.25 -24.40
N LEU A 429 -15.47 -5.51 -24.15
CA LEU A 429 -14.22 -5.81 -23.42
C LEU A 429 -12.96 -5.24 -24.11
N SER A 430 -13.02 -5.02 -25.43
CA SER A 430 -11.95 -4.39 -26.21
C SER A 430 -11.75 -2.90 -25.92
N GLU A 431 -12.68 -2.29 -25.18
CA GLU A 431 -12.60 -0.87 -24.78
C GLU A 431 -11.89 -0.69 -23.43
N PHE A 432 -11.64 -1.78 -22.70
CA PHE A 432 -10.91 -1.79 -21.44
C PHE A 432 -9.43 -2.11 -21.69
N ALA A 433 -8.54 -1.34 -21.06
CA ALA A 433 -7.13 -1.69 -21.01
C ALA A 433 -6.94 -2.94 -20.13
N VAL A 434 -6.06 -3.84 -20.57
CA VAL A 434 -5.57 -4.96 -19.77
C VAL A 434 -4.46 -4.44 -18.88
N GLY A 435 -4.66 -4.56 -17.57
CA GLY A 435 -3.68 -4.14 -16.59
C GLY A 435 -2.41 -5.00 -16.68
N ASN A 436 -1.27 -4.34 -16.84
CA ASN A 436 0.03 -4.98 -17.02
C ASN A 436 0.80 -5.05 -15.69
N SER A 437 0.52 -6.09 -14.90
CA SER A 437 1.12 -6.37 -13.59
C SER A 437 1.36 -7.87 -13.41
N GLU A 438 2.32 -8.25 -12.57
CA GLU A 438 2.54 -9.64 -12.14
C GLU A 438 1.33 -10.19 -11.35
N LEU A 439 0.54 -9.30 -10.74
CA LEU A 439 -0.70 -9.60 -10.03
C LEU A 439 -1.89 -9.42 -10.97
N GLY A 440 -2.10 -10.39 -11.85
CA GLY A 440 -3.23 -10.42 -12.80
C GLY A 440 -4.48 -11.09 -12.22
N VAL A 441 -5.66 -10.51 -12.45
CA VAL A 441 -6.95 -11.04 -11.98
C VAL A 441 -7.89 -11.25 -13.15
N GLY A 442 -8.37 -12.48 -13.33
CA GLY A 442 -9.20 -12.84 -14.47
C GLY A 442 -8.41 -12.89 -15.78
N LEU A 443 -9.04 -13.43 -16.83
CA LEU A 443 -8.44 -13.56 -18.15
C LEU A 443 -9.39 -12.99 -19.21
N PRO A 444 -9.07 -11.82 -19.83
CA PRO A 444 -7.92 -10.94 -19.55
C PRO A 444 -8.06 -10.14 -18.23
N ASN A 445 -6.95 -9.56 -17.75
CA ASN A 445 -6.88 -8.73 -16.53
C ASN A 445 -7.52 -7.34 -16.75
N ILE A 446 -8.84 -7.27 -16.75
CA ILE A 446 -9.63 -6.05 -17.01
C ILE A 446 -10.68 -5.81 -15.92
N PRO A 447 -11.09 -4.56 -15.64
CA PRO A 447 -12.05 -4.24 -14.58
C PRO A 447 -13.35 -5.07 -14.56
N PRO A 448 -13.98 -5.40 -15.70
CA PRO A 448 -15.15 -6.29 -15.72
C PRO A 448 -14.87 -7.72 -15.21
N ASN A 449 -13.61 -8.17 -15.24
CA ASN A 449 -13.19 -9.51 -14.83
C ASN A 449 -12.65 -9.57 -13.40
N TRP A 450 -12.59 -8.44 -12.68
CA TRP A 450 -12.10 -8.36 -11.31
C TRP A 450 -13.17 -8.72 -10.27
N GLY A 451 -14.39 -9.05 -10.70
CA GLY A 451 -15.50 -9.30 -9.79
C GLY A 451 -16.15 -8.01 -9.28
N PRO A 452 -17.32 -8.12 -8.62
CA PRO A 452 -18.09 -6.98 -8.17
C PRO A 452 -17.33 -6.18 -7.11
N THR A 453 -17.46 -4.85 -7.14
CA THR A 453 -16.84 -3.97 -6.14
C THR A 453 -17.26 -4.35 -4.72
N SER A 454 -16.25 -4.61 -3.89
CA SER A 454 -16.41 -4.92 -2.48
C SER A 454 -16.52 -3.67 -1.60
N TRP A 455 -17.27 -3.76 -0.50
CA TRP A 455 -17.23 -2.75 0.55
C TRP A 455 -15.91 -2.67 1.32
N LEU A 456 -14.96 -3.58 1.07
CA LEU A 456 -13.58 -3.43 1.51
C LEU A 456 -12.88 -2.19 0.93
N VAL A 457 -13.33 -1.71 -0.25
CA VAL A 457 -12.71 -0.57 -0.95
C VAL A 457 -13.70 0.51 -1.37
N MET A 458 -15.01 0.32 -1.14
CA MET A 458 -16.06 1.29 -1.47
C MET A 458 -15.74 2.70 -0.94
N GLY A 459 -15.98 3.72 -1.76
CA GLY A 459 -15.65 5.12 -1.45
C GLY A 459 -14.17 5.49 -1.57
N SER A 460 -13.30 4.51 -1.78
CA SER A 460 -11.85 4.72 -1.82
C SER A 460 -11.15 4.03 -2.98
N GLY A 461 -11.88 3.23 -3.76
CA GLY A 461 -11.40 2.43 -4.87
C GLY A 461 -12.56 1.71 -5.55
N GLY A 462 -12.28 0.61 -6.27
CA GLY A 462 -13.34 -0.24 -6.81
C GLY A 462 -14.04 0.27 -8.07
N MET A 463 -13.43 1.19 -8.82
CA MET A 463 -14.07 1.84 -9.98
C MET A 463 -13.17 1.85 -11.22
N TRP A 464 -13.78 1.95 -12.39
CA TRP A 464 -13.13 2.21 -13.66
C TRP A 464 -13.62 3.52 -14.29
N SER A 465 -12.77 4.16 -15.08
CA SER A 465 -13.09 5.40 -15.80
C SER A 465 -12.14 5.64 -17.00
N THR A 466 -12.25 6.80 -17.63
CA THR A 466 -11.34 7.30 -18.68
C THR A 466 -10.70 8.62 -18.24
N VAL A 467 -9.59 9.02 -18.88
CA VAL A 467 -8.97 10.34 -18.65
C VAL A 467 -9.96 11.48 -18.91
N ASP A 468 -10.81 11.36 -19.95
CA ASP A 468 -11.79 12.40 -20.28
C ASP A 468 -12.90 12.52 -19.22
N ASP A 469 -13.37 11.41 -18.67
CA ASP A 469 -14.41 11.44 -17.63
C ASP A 469 -13.88 11.91 -16.28
N LEU A 470 -12.67 11.51 -15.89
CA LEU A 470 -12.02 12.06 -14.70
C LEU A 470 -11.86 13.58 -14.81
N ARG A 471 -11.43 14.07 -15.99
CA ARG A 471 -11.38 15.52 -16.26
C ARG A 471 -12.77 16.17 -16.09
N LYS A 472 -13.81 15.60 -16.70
CA LYS A 472 -15.18 16.16 -16.59
C LYS A 472 -15.64 16.26 -15.14
N PHE A 473 -15.28 15.29 -14.30
CA PHE A 473 -15.57 15.36 -12.87
C PHE A 473 -14.97 16.63 -12.26
N TYR A 474 -13.66 16.82 -12.38
CA TYR A 474 -12.96 17.95 -11.77
C TYR A 474 -13.37 19.29 -12.37
N ASP A 475 -13.58 19.36 -13.69
CA ASP A 475 -14.14 20.54 -14.35
C ASP A 475 -15.54 20.86 -13.82
N TYR A 476 -16.38 19.86 -13.59
CA TYR A 476 -17.72 20.06 -13.05
C TYR A 476 -17.64 20.58 -11.61
N VAL A 477 -16.97 19.88 -10.70
CA VAL A 477 -16.94 20.27 -9.27
C VAL A 477 -16.15 21.55 -9.03
N GLY A 478 -15.04 21.76 -9.74
CA GLY A 478 -14.20 22.96 -9.60
C GLY A 478 -14.83 24.22 -10.17
N ASN A 479 -15.75 24.11 -11.14
CA ASN A 479 -16.48 25.26 -11.70
C ASN A 479 -17.85 25.50 -11.06
N GLY A 480 -18.08 24.95 -9.86
CA GLY A 480 -19.31 25.18 -9.10
C GLY A 480 -20.45 24.20 -9.43
N GLY A 481 -20.16 23.10 -10.13
CA GLY A 481 -21.10 22.03 -10.42
C GLY A 481 -21.27 21.12 -9.22
N GLY A 482 -22.45 21.14 -8.61
CA GLY A 482 -22.78 20.33 -7.43
C GLY A 482 -22.10 20.77 -6.13
N LEU A 483 -21.08 21.63 -6.19
CA LEU A 483 -20.36 22.22 -5.05
C LEU A 483 -20.20 23.74 -5.23
N SER A 484 -19.98 24.50 -4.16
CA SER A 484 -19.77 25.95 -4.23
C SER A 484 -18.68 26.43 -3.25
N GLY A 485 -18.23 27.68 -3.44
CA GLY A 485 -17.27 28.35 -2.56
C GLY A 485 -16.05 27.48 -2.22
N GLN A 486 -15.73 27.39 -0.92
CA GLN A 486 -14.56 26.66 -0.43
C GLN A 486 -14.55 25.16 -0.82
N PHE A 487 -15.71 24.56 -1.11
CA PHE A 487 -15.79 23.15 -1.50
C PHE A 487 -15.49 22.95 -2.98
N ALA A 488 -15.89 23.88 -3.85
CA ALA A 488 -15.42 23.91 -5.23
C ALA A 488 -13.92 24.26 -5.29
N ASP A 489 -13.47 25.21 -4.46
CA ASP A 489 -12.07 25.65 -4.39
C ASP A 489 -11.11 24.49 -4.04
N HIS A 490 -11.60 23.49 -3.30
CA HIS A 490 -10.85 22.27 -3.00
C HIS A 490 -10.40 21.52 -4.26
N PHE A 491 -11.20 21.56 -5.32
CA PHE A 491 -10.93 20.83 -6.57
C PHE A 491 -10.34 21.72 -7.67
N SER A 492 -10.47 23.05 -7.59
CA SER A 492 -9.93 23.98 -8.58
C SER A 492 -8.49 24.43 -8.31
N GLY A 493 -7.99 24.23 -7.09
CA GLY A 493 -6.64 24.63 -6.68
C GLY A 493 -5.50 23.80 -7.27
N ALA A 494 -4.27 24.17 -6.90
CA ALA A 494 -3.08 23.40 -7.24
C ALA A 494 -3.09 22.05 -6.51
N ARG A 495 -2.88 20.95 -7.23
CA ARG A 495 -2.87 19.59 -6.67
C ARG A 495 -2.07 18.62 -7.51
N LEU A 496 -1.50 17.64 -6.82
CA LEU A 496 -0.88 16.45 -7.39
C LEU A 496 -1.62 15.24 -6.83
N VAL A 497 -2.29 14.48 -7.69
CA VAL A 497 -2.90 13.20 -7.35
C VAL A 497 -2.07 12.12 -8.02
N VAL A 498 -1.50 11.23 -7.21
CA VAL A 498 -0.82 10.03 -7.70
C VAL A 498 -1.59 8.83 -7.16
N GLY A 499 -2.09 8.03 -8.08
CA GLY A 499 -2.86 6.84 -7.79
C GLY A 499 -2.48 5.70 -8.72
N GLY A 500 -3.28 4.65 -8.67
CA GLY A 500 -3.09 3.50 -9.52
C GLY A 500 -3.77 2.26 -8.97
N SER A 501 -3.78 1.23 -9.78
CA SER A 501 -4.19 -0.10 -9.38
C SER A 501 -2.96 -1.00 -9.36
N GLN A 502 -2.83 -1.80 -8.31
CA GLN A 502 -1.82 -2.88 -8.25
C GLN A 502 -1.97 -3.89 -9.39
N ARG A 503 -3.11 -3.84 -10.12
CA ARG A 503 -3.39 -4.63 -11.31
C ARG A 503 -2.79 -4.07 -12.59
N GLY A 504 -1.96 -3.03 -12.53
CA GLY A 504 -1.12 -2.59 -13.65
C GLY A 504 -1.50 -1.23 -14.25
N PHE A 505 -2.11 -0.35 -13.46
CA PHE A 505 -2.40 1.02 -13.87
C PHE A 505 -1.74 2.02 -12.93
N HIS A 506 -1.13 3.06 -13.48
CA HIS A 506 -0.64 4.20 -12.73
C HIS A 506 -1.31 5.47 -13.21
N ILE A 507 -1.80 6.28 -12.29
CA ILE A 507 -2.61 7.46 -12.60
C ILE A 507 -1.93 8.64 -11.95
N VAL A 508 -1.70 9.65 -12.75
CA VAL A 508 -1.11 10.90 -12.28
C VAL A 508 -1.94 12.02 -12.82
N GLU A 509 -2.24 12.93 -11.94
CA GLU A 509 -2.88 14.19 -12.24
C GLU A 509 -2.11 15.30 -11.56
N VAL A 510 -1.70 16.28 -12.34
CA VAL A 510 -1.08 17.52 -11.88
C VAL A 510 -1.96 18.66 -12.34
N GLN A 511 -2.39 19.50 -11.42
CA GLN A 511 -3.17 20.69 -11.73
C GLN A 511 -2.53 21.87 -11.02
N ARG A 512 -2.38 22.98 -11.74
CA ARG A 512 -2.00 24.27 -11.15
C ARG A 512 -3.24 25.12 -10.90
N ASP A 513 -4.10 25.17 -11.90
CA ASP A 513 -5.36 25.91 -11.95
C ASP A 513 -6.29 25.24 -12.97
N PRO A 514 -7.59 25.59 -13.05
CA PRO A 514 -8.52 24.95 -13.98
C PRO A 514 -8.13 25.09 -15.46
N GLY A 515 -7.31 26.09 -15.81
CA GLY A 515 -6.80 26.28 -17.17
C GLY A 515 -5.53 25.49 -17.47
N THR A 516 -4.78 25.03 -16.46
CA THR A 516 -3.45 24.43 -16.65
C THR A 516 -3.28 23.16 -15.81
N TRP A 517 -3.31 22.01 -16.46
CA TRP A 517 -3.21 20.70 -15.83
C TRP A 517 -2.74 19.61 -16.81
N ALA A 518 -2.26 18.49 -16.27
CA ALA A 518 -1.88 17.28 -16.98
C ALA A 518 -2.46 16.06 -16.27
N MET A 519 -3.04 15.12 -17.00
CA MET A 519 -3.41 13.80 -16.49
C MET A 519 -2.89 12.73 -17.44
N PHE A 520 -2.35 11.67 -16.87
CA PHE A 520 -2.02 10.49 -17.63
C PHE A 520 -2.31 9.21 -16.86
N ILE A 521 -2.71 8.19 -17.61
CA ILE A 521 -2.85 6.83 -17.11
C ILE A 521 -1.86 5.95 -17.87
N ILE A 522 -0.92 5.35 -17.15
CA ILE A 522 0.07 4.43 -17.72
C ILE A 522 -0.43 3.00 -17.52
N ASN A 523 -0.34 2.20 -18.59
CA ASN A 523 -0.66 0.78 -18.60
C ASN A 523 0.59 -0.12 -18.51
N GLN A 524 1.41 0.14 -17.49
CA GLN A 524 2.58 -0.65 -17.11
C GLN A 524 2.81 -0.47 -15.62
N ASP A 525 3.64 -1.30 -14.98
CA ASP A 525 3.95 -1.12 -13.56
C ASP A 525 4.47 0.31 -13.29
N GLY A 526 3.65 1.08 -12.57
CA GLY A 526 3.87 2.49 -12.26
C GLY A 526 5.02 2.77 -11.31
N ARG A 527 5.65 1.72 -10.76
CA ARG A 527 6.68 1.85 -9.73
C ARG A 527 8.10 1.96 -10.30
N GLY A 528 8.26 2.01 -11.62
CA GLY A 528 9.56 2.18 -12.27
C GLY A 528 10.16 3.60 -12.10
N PRO A 529 11.50 3.75 -12.05
CA PRO A 529 12.18 5.05 -11.97
C PRO A 529 11.74 6.05 -13.05
N ARG A 530 11.51 5.55 -14.26
CA ARG A 530 11.10 6.35 -15.42
C ARG A 530 9.73 7.00 -15.27
N VAL A 531 8.77 6.29 -14.65
CA VAL A 531 7.43 6.81 -14.39
C VAL A 531 7.50 7.96 -13.39
N ARG A 532 8.28 7.79 -12.31
CA ARG A 532 8.52 8.87 -11.34
C ARG A 532 9.18 10.11 -11.97
N MET A 533 10.19 9.90 -12.81
CA MET A 533 10.84 10.99 -13.55
C MET A 533 9.83 11.74 -14.43
N LEU A 534 8.96 11.00 -15.13
CA LEU A 534 7.90 11.60 -15.96
C LEU A 534 6.88 12.38 -15.14
N THR A 535 6.37 11.79 -14.04
CA THR A 535 5.44 12.45 -13.10
C THR A 535 5.99 13.79 -12.67
N ARG A 536 7.27 13.81 -12.29
CA ARG A 536 7.92 15.02 -11.82
C ARG A 536 8.20 16.03 -12.92
N ALA A 537 8.68 15.58 -14.08
CA ALA A 537 8.90 16.49 -15.21
C ALA A 537 7.61 17.20 -15.63
N LEU A 538 6.46 16.50 -15.51
CA LEU A 538 5.15 17.09 -15.71
C LEU A 538 4.72 18.01 -14.58
N GLU A 539 5.00 17.66 -13.32
CA GLU A 539 4.80 18.56 -12.17
C GLU A 539 5.54 19.89 -12.38
N GLU A 540 6.83 19.83 -12.71
CA GLU A 540 7.67 21.00 -12.95
C GLU A 540 7.19 21.83 -14.15
N LEU A 541 6.72 21.17 -15.22
CA LEU A 541 6.16 21.81 -16.41
C LEU A 541 4.84 22.56 -16.09
N VAL A 542 3.93 21.92 -15.34
CA VAL A 542 2.59 22.44 -15.02
C VAL A 542 2.66 23.55 -13.97
N GLU A 543 3.47 23.38 -12.93
CA GLU A 543 3.66 24.40 -11.89
C GLU A 543 4.48 25.61 -12.38
N GLY A 544 5.26 25.44 -13.45
CA GLY A 544 6.13 26.49 -13.98
C GLY A 544 7.40 26.70 -13.16
N THR A 545 7.85 25.66 -12.45
CA THR A 545 9.10 25.66 -11.67
C THR A 545 10.31 25.22 -12.49
N GLY A 546 10.08 24.68 -13.70
CA GLY A 546 11.13 24.42 -14.69
C GLY A 546 11.52 25.69 -15.46
N SER A 547 12.70 26.24 -15.16
CA SER A 547 13.34 27.34 -15.90
C SER A 547 14.65 26.92 -16.54
#